data_AF-A0A7W9V1T9-F1
#
_entry.id   AF-A0A7W9V1T9-F1
#
_cell.length_a   1.000
_cell.length_b   1.000
_cell.length_c   1.000
_cell.angle_alpha   90.00
_cell.angle_beta   90.00
_cell.angle_gamma   90.00
#
_symmetry.space_group_name_H-M   'P 1'
#
loop_
_entity.id
_entity.type
_entity.pdbx_description
1 polymer ?
#
loop_
_entity_poly.entity_id
_entity_poly.type
_entity_poly.pdbx_seq_one_letter_code
_entity_poly.pdbx_strand_id
1 'polypeptide(L)' 'MAVQRMDNVGIVVEDLDGAIAFFVELGMEPEGRAEVEGPFADQCTGLDGVRCDVAMVRTPDGHSRLELAKYVAPP' A
#
# COMPACT_ATOMS: atom_id res chain seq x y z
N MET A 1 14.34 -22.19 7.66
CA MET A 1 13.92 -20.77 7.55
C MET A 1 12.77 -20.56 8.52
N ALA A 2 12.78 -19.47 9.28
CA ALA A 2 11.66 -19.06 10.12
C ALA A 2 11.16 -17.70 9.65
N VAL A 3 9.85 -17.45 9.84
CA VAL A 3 9.23 -16.15 9.55
C VAL A 3 9.89 -15.09 10.44
N GLN A 4 10.31 -13.97 9.84
CA GLN A 4 10.99 -12.89 10.56
C GLN A 4 9.98 -11.90 11.15
N ARG A 5 9.01 -11.47 10.33
CA ARG A 5 7.90 -10.59 10.71
C ARG A 5 6.84 -10.60 9.61
N MET A 6 5.71 -9.95 9.88
CA MET A 6 4.73 -9.56 8.87
C MET A 6 4.99 -8.08 8.52
N ASP A 7 5.42 -7.80 7.30
CA ASP A 7 5.82 -6.44 6.91
C ASP A 7 4.64 -5.47 6.83
N ASN A 8 3.55 -5.86 6.16
CA ASN A 8 2.33 -5.07 6.04
C ASN A 8 1.11 -5.95 5.69
N VAL A 9 -0.07 -5.33 5.69
CA VAL A 9 -1.28 -5.85 5.02
C VAL A 9 -1.68 -4.86 3.92
N GLY A 10 -1.88 -5.37 2.70
CA GLY A 10 -2.33 -4.58 1.56
C GLY A 10 -3.85 -4.42 1.49
N ILE A 11 -4.33 -3.21 1.17
CA ILE A 11 -5.74 -2.89 0.96
C ILE A 11 -5.88 -2.10 -0.34
N VAL A 12 -6.65 -2.62 -1.29
CA VAL A 12 -7.01 -1.90 -2.51
C VAL A 12 -8.17 -0.95 -2.23
N VAL A 13 -8.01 0.32 -2.61
CA VAL A 13 -8.97 1.40 -2.34
C VAL A 13 -9.25 2.22 -3.59
N GLU A 14 -10.47 2.75 -3.68
CA GLU A 14 -10.88 3.64 -4.79
C GLU A 14 -10.36 5.08 -4.58
N ASP A 15 -10.37 5.55 -3.32
CA ASP A 15 -9.88 6.86 -2.90
C ASP A 15 -8.71 6.73 -1.92
N LEU A 16 -7.50 6.96 -2.43
CA LEU A 16 -6.28 6.85 -1.65
C LEU A 16 -6.18 7.93 -0.57
N ASP A 17 -6.57 9.17 -0.88
CA ASP A 17 -6.49 10.27 0.07
C ASP A 17 -7.52 10.09 1.20
N GLY A 18 -8.73 9.67 0.86
CA GLY A 18 -9.77 9.32 1.84
C GLY A 18 -9.35 8.17 2.76
N ALA A 19 -8.74 7.12 2.21
CA ALA A 19 -8.24 5.99 3.01
C ALA A 19 -7.11 6.40 3.97
N ILE A 20 -6.15 7.21 3.51
CA ILE A 20 -5.08 7.74 4.36
C ILE A 20 -5.67 8.58 5.48
N ALA A 21 -6.57 9.51 5.18
CA ALA A 21 -7.21 10.35 6.18
C ALA A 21 -7.93 9.51 7.24
N PHE A 22 -8.68 8.48 6.82
CA PHE A 22 -9.36 7.57 7.74
C PHE A 22 -8.39 6.88 8.71
N PHE A 23 -7.29 6.29 8.22
CA PHE A 23 -6.35 5.58 9.09
C PHE A 23 -5.51 6.52 9.97
N VAL A 24 -5.25 7.75 9.51
CA VAL A 24 -4.62 8.79 10.34
C VAL A 24 -5.51 9.18 11.51
N GLU A 25 -6.82 9.34 11.30
CA GLU A 25 -7.78 9.60 12.38
C GLU A 25 -7.87 8.44 13.39
N LEU A 26 -7.59 7.19 12.96
CA LEU A 26 -7.46 6.03 13.84
C LEU A 26 -6.12 5.99 14.62
N GLY A 27 -5.22 6.96 14.39
CA GLY A 27 -3.95 7.08 15.08
C GLY A 27 -2.76 6.43 14.37
N MET A 28 -2.87 6.12 13.07
CA MET A 28 -1.73 5.70 12.26
C MET A 28 -0.95 6.89 11.70
N GLU A 29 0.32 6.67 11.36
CA GLU A 29 1.22 7.69 10.83
C GLU A 29 1.55 7.41 9.36
N PRO A 30 1.47 8.41 8.46
CA PRO A 30 1.95 8.25 7.08
C PRO A 30 3.47 8.04 7.04
N GLU A 31 3.92 7.02 6.31
CA GLU A 31 5.35 6.68 6.16
C GLU A 31 5.87 7.11 4.78
N GLY A 32 5.04 7.10 3.74
CA GLY A 32 5.41 7.57 2.40
C GLY A 32 4.36 7.27 1.34
N ARG A 33 4.56 7.87 0.16
CA ARG A 33 3.79 7.61 -1.07
C ARG A 33 4.71 7.32 -2.23
N ALA A 34 4.29 6.44 -3.12
CA ALA A 34 5.01 6.11 -4.34
C ALA A 34 4.03 5.71 -5.46
N GLU A 35 4.46 5.93 -6.70
CA GLU A 35 3.82 5.32 -7.87
C GLU A 35 4.60 4.04 -8.21
N VAL A 36 3.88 2.94 -8.42
CA VAL A 36 4.42 1.62 -8.73
C VAL A 36 3.96 1.22 -10.12
N GLU A 37 4.92 1.03 -11.01
CA GLU A 37 4.68 0.67 -12.41
C GLU A 37 5.81 -0.18 -13.00
N GLY A 38 5.56 -0.72 -14.19
CA GLY A 38 6.55 -1.42 -15.02
C GLY A 38 6.63 -2.94 -14.79
N PRO A 39 7.58 -3.63 -15.45
CA PRO A 39 7.56 -5.09 -15.57
C PRO A 39 7.60 -5.84 -14.24
N PHE A 40 8.17 -5.24 -13.19
CA PHE A 40 8.17 -5.83 -11.86
C PHE A 40 6.77 -5.87 -11.25
N ALA A 41 6.00 -4.78 -11.36
CA ALA A 41 4.63 -4.72 -10.85
C ALA A 41 3.73 -5.71 -11.59
N ASP A 42 3.90 -5.80 -12.91
CA ASP A 42 3.17 -6.73 -13.76
C ASP A 42 3.42 -8.18 -13.35
N GLN A 43 4.69 -8.55 -13.17
CA GLN A 43 5.07 -9.90 -12.77
C GLN A 43 4.64 -10.26 -11.35
N CYS A 44 4.69 -9.30 -10.41
CA CYS A 44 4.26 -9.52 -9.04
C CYS A 44 2.74 -9.76 -8.92
N THR A 45 1.95 -9.09 -9.76
CA THR A 45 0.48 -9.14 -9.70
C THR A 45 -0.14 -10.12 -10.71
N GLY A 46 0.60 -10.47 -11.77
CA GLY A 46 0.10 -11.27 -12.89
C GLY A 46 -0.80 -10.49 -13.86
N LEU A 47 -0.70 -9.16 -13.87
CA LEU A 47 -1.47 -8.25 -14.72
C LEU A 47 -0.53 -7.48 -15.66
N ASP A 48 -0.96 -7.17 -16.87
CA ASP A 48 -0.15 -6.39 -17.82
C ASP A 48 -0.43 -4.89 -17.70
N GLY A 49 0.62 -4.07 -17.72
CA GLY A 49 0.51 -2.61 -17.75
C GLY A 49 0.02 -2.00 -16.42
N VAL A 50 0.43 -2.58 -15.30
CA VAL A 50 0.08 -2.11 -13.97
C VAL A 50 0.66 -0.72 -13.72
N ARG A 51 -0.21 0.17 -13.26
CA ARG A 51 0.15 1.45 -12.66
C ARG A 51 -0.70 1.64 -11.41
N CYS A 52 -0.05 1.78 -10.26
CA CYS A 52 -0.71 1.85 -8.97
C CYS A 52 -0.10 2.96 -8.11
N ASP A 53 -0.94 3.80 -7.53
CA ASP A 53 -0.55 4.73 -6.48
C ASP A 53 -0.59 4.00 -5.14
N VAL A 54 0.49 4.08 -4.37
CA VAL A 54 0.60 3.39 -3.08
C VAL A 54 0.95 4.39 -1.98
N ALA A 55 0.33 4.22 -0.81
CA ALA A 55 0.70 4.89 0.42
C ALA A 55 0.88 3.90 1.56
N MET A 56 1.96 4.06 2.31
CA MET A 56 2.20 3.28 3.51
C MET A 56 1.81 4.09 4.74
N VAL A 57 1.02 3.49 5.64
CA VAL A 57 0.74 4.01 6.98
C VAL A 57 1.17 2.99 8.02
N ARG A 58 1.65 3.45 9.18
CA ARG A 58 2.17 2.58 10.25
C ARG A 58 1.54 2.87 11.61
N THR A 59 1.57 1.89 12.50
CA THR A 59 1.20 2.10 13.90
C THR A 59 2.28 2.93 14.63
N PRO A 60 1.92 3.69 15.69
CA PRO A 60 2.89 4.50 16.44
C PRO A 60 4.03 3.69 17.08
N ASP A 61 3.80 2.41 17.38
CA ASP A 61 4.85 1.48 17.87
C ASP A 61 5.82 1.01 16.76
N GLY A 62 5.53 1.31 15.50
CA GLY A 62 6.34 0.98 14.32
C GLY A 62 6.31 -0.49 13.89
N HIS A 63 5.54 -1.34 14.58
CA HIS A 63 5.54 -2.78 14.36
C HIS A 63 4.62 -3.24 13.23
N SER A 64 3.53 -2.50 12.97
CA SER A 64 2.52 -2.87 11.98
C SER A 64 2.35 -1.78 10.92
N ARG A 65 2.02 -2.20 9.69
CA ARG A 65 1.82 -1.30 8.55
C ARG A 65 0.62 -1.73 7.71
N LEU A 66 -0.03 -0.74 7.10
CA LEU A 66 -0.98 -0.94 6.01
C LEU A 66 -0.43 -0.31 4.74
N GLU A 67 -0.48 -1.08 3.65
CA GLU A 67 -0.18 -0.63 2.30
C GLU A 67 -1.50 -0.34 1.58
N LEU A 68 -1.80 0.94 1.35
CA LEU A 68 -3.01 1.40 0.69
C LEU A 68 -2.70 1.57 -0.80
N ALA A 69 -3.37 0.82 -1.65
CA ALA A 69 -3.09 0.76 -3.08
C ALA A 69 -4.31 1.21 -3.89
N LYS A 70 -4.12 2.16 -4.80
CA LYS A 70 -5.12 2.57 -5.79
C LYS A 70 -4.59 2.24 -7.18
N TYR A 71 -5.23 1.29 -7.85
CA TYR A 71 -4.92 0.98 -9.23
C TYR A 71 -5.41 2.10 -10.14
N VAL A 72 -4.50 2.57 -10.99
CA VAL A 72 -4.79 3.51 -12.07
C VAL A 72 -4.98 2.75 -13.39
N ALA A 73 -4.23 1.65 -13.57
CA ALA A 73 -4.40 0.70 -14.65
C ALA A 73 -3.87 -0.70 -14.24
N PRO A 74 -4.51 -1.79 -14.66
CA PRO A 74 -5.94 -1.86 -14.98
C PRO A 74 -6.79 -1.44 -13.74
N PRO A 75 -7.98 -0.83 -13.92
CA PRO A 75 -8.80 -0.35 -12.80
C PRO A 75 -9.44 -1.47 -11.98
#